data_AF-A0A7X1XYW8-F1
#
_entry.id   AF-A0A7X1XYW8-F1
#
_cell.length_a   1.000
_cell.length_b   1.000
_cell.length_c   1.000
_cell.angle_alpha   90.00
_cell.angle_beta   90.00
_cell.angle_gamma   90.00
#
_symmetry.space_group_name_H-M   'P 1'
#
loop_
_entity.id
_entity.type
_entity.pdbx_description
1 polymer ?
#
loop_
_entity_poly.entity_id
_entity_poly.type
_entity_poly.pdbx_seq_one_letter_code
_entity_poly.pdbx_strand_id
1 'polypeptide(L)'
;MKIDLSKKPEGATHINPHSGLWIKCFGGNSGSYQFFKDGEWEIGFGCMSNSYLEIAQPEPWTGEGLPPVGMVCEAMLPSMNHQWAEAVVVWHHPEHEGSAVVVHSGGRLTGWSSAFRPIRTPEQIAAEEREKAVFEIAHILIDNRHDSAEYHQAGRIYDAGFRKQPSP
;
A
#
# COMPACT_ATOMS: atom_id res chain seq x y z
N MET A 1 34.57 8.69 13.67
CA MET A 1 33.66 9.80 13.29
C MET A 1 32.31 9.56 13.97
N LYS A 2 31.68 10.58 14.57
CA LYS A 2 30.35 10.45 15.17
C LYS A 2 29.32 10.91 14.14
N ILE A 3 28.41 10.03 13.77
CA ILE A 3 27.39 10.30 12.76
C ILE A 3 26.14 10.82 13.46
N ASP A 4 25.60 11.92 12.94
CA ASP A 4 24.39 12.55 13.44
C ASP A 4 23.20 12.14 12.54
N LEU A 5 22.38 11.21 13.04
CA LEU A 5 21.21 10.72 12.32
C LEU A 5 20.12 11.80 12.12
N SER A 6 20.15 12.91 12.87
CA SER A 6 19.21 14.02 12.66
C SER A 6 19.45 14.78 11.36
N LYS A 7 20.65 14.64 10.77
CA LYS A 7 21.03 15.24 9.48
C LYS A 7 20.80 14.32 8.30
N LYS A 8 20.01 13.26 8.49
CA LYS A 8 19.66 12.30 7.44
C LYS A 8 18.86 13.01 6.33
N PRO A 9 19.35 13.04 5.08
CA PRO A 9 18.57 13.51 3.93
C PRO A 9 17.34 12.65 3.71
N GLU A 10 16.27 13.27 3.22
CA GLU A 10 15.06 12.56 2.84
C GLU A 10 15.37 11.51 1.75
N GLY A 11 14.89 10.28 1.95
CA GLY A 11 15.15 9.15 1.06
C GLY A 11 16.48 8.42 1.28
N ALA A 12 17.30 8.80 2.27
CA ALA A 12 18.49 8.02 2.62
C ALA A 12 18.12 6.66 3.24
N THR A 13 18.68 5.61 2.65
CA THR A 13 18.46 4.20 3.04
C THR A 13 19.63 3.61 3.82
N HIS A 14 20.86 4.05 3.53
CA HIS A 14 22.07 3.58 4.18
C HIS A 14 23.01 4.76 4.51
N ILE A 15 23.99 4.52 5.36
CA ILE A 15 25.10 5.44 5.61
C ILE A 15 26.44 4.71 5.58
N ASN A 16 27.45 5.34 4.99
CA ASN A 16 28.83 4.88 5.10
C ASN A 16 29.43 5.37 6.43
N PRO A 17 29.82 4.48 7.36
CA PRO A 17 30.34 4.89 8.66
C PRO A 17 31.74 5.51 8.59
N HIS A 18 32.47 5.28 7.49
CA HIS A 18 33.83 5.80 7.27
C HIS A 18 33.82 7.18 6.63
N SER A 19 32.97 7.41 5.62
CA SER A 19 32.90 8.69 4.89
C SER A 19 31.77 9.61 5.36
N GLY A 20 30.75 9.07 6.03
CA GLY A 20 29.55 9.82 6.45
C GLY A 20 28.59 10.11 5.31
N LEU A 21 28.82 9.56 4.12
CA LEU A 21 27.94 9.72 2.97
C LEU A 21 26.63 8.95 3.18
N TRP A 22 25.53 9.66 2.95
CA TRP A 22 24.20 9.07 2.89
C TRP A 22 23.97 8.44 1.53
N ILE A 23 23.36 7.26 1.52
CA ILE A 23 23.15 6.46 0.32
C ILE A 23 21.68 6.13 0.15
N LYS A 24 21.20 6.24 -1.09
CA LYS A 24 19.88 5.81 -1.53
C LYS A 24 20.05 4.65 -2.52
N CYS A 25 19.66 3.45 -2.11
CA CYS A 25 19.75 2.26 -2.95
C CYS A 25 18.47 2.07 -3.76
N PHE A 26 18.62 1.67 -5.01
CA PHE A 26 17.51 1.34 -5.91
C PHE A 26 17.60 -0.14 -6.28
N GLY A 27 16.60 -0.94 -5.93
CA GLY A 27 16.45 -2.31 -6.46
C GLY A 27 17.35 -3.39 -5.85
N GLY A 28 17.54 -3.43 -4.52
CA GLY A 28 18.25 -4.51 -3.84
C GLY A 28 19.72 -4.66 -4.28
N ASN A 29 20.23 -5.89 -4.39
CA ASN A 29 21.64 -6.20 -4.71
C ASN A 29 22.12 -5.78 -6.13
N SER A 30 21.32 -5.02 -6.90
CA SER A 30 21.61 -4.67 -8.30
C SER A 30 22.64 -3.56 -8.50
N GLY A 31 23.29 -3.06 -7.44
CA GLY A 31 24.51 -2.24 -7.54
C GLY A 31 24.30 -0.83 -8.10
N SER A 32 23.07 -0.33 -8.13
CA SER A 32 22.76 1.06 -8.48
C SER A 32 22.36 1.84 -7.24
N TYR A 33 23.13 2.86 -6.91
CA TYR A 33 22.89 3.70 -5.74
C TYR A 33 23.14 5.17 -6.06
N GLN A 34 22.51 6.06 -5.29
CA GLN A 34 22.87 7.47 -5.25
C GLN A 34 23.55 7.78 -3.92
N PHE A 35 24.53 8.67 -3.92
CA PHE A 35 25.11 9.22 -2.71
C PHE A 35 24.76 10.70 -2.60
N PHE A 36 24.51 11.16 -1.37
CA PHE A 36 24.18 12.55 -1.10
C PHE A 36 25.45 13.35 -0.83
N LYS A 37 25.68 14.38 -1.62
CA LYS A 37 26.83 15.27 -1.50
C LYS A 37 26.44 16.69 -1.92
N ASP A 38 26.92 17.68 -1.18
CA ASP A 38 26.73 19.10 -1.48
C ASP A 38 25.26 19.54 -1.68
N GLY A 39 24.32 18.83 -1.06
CA GLY A 39 22.88 19.12 -1.14
C GLY A 39 22.15 18.37 -2.25
N GLU A 40 22.84 17.57 -3.07
CA GLU A 40 22.28 16.88 -4.23
C GLU A 40 22.51 15.37 -4.17
N TRP A 41 21.68 14.63 -4.91
CA TRP A 41 21.81 13.19 -5.10
C TRP A 41 22.60 12.90 -6.38
N GLU A 42 23.81 12.39 -6.23
CA GLU A 42 24.66 11.99 -7.35
C GLU A 42 24.60 10.49 -7.58
N ILE A 43 24.59 10.06 -8.85
CA ILE A 43 24.60 8.64 -9.21
C ILE A 43 25.98 8.05 -8.95
N GLY A 44 26.04 7.00 -8.14
CA GLY A 44 27.19 6.14 -7.98
C GLY A 44 27.03 4.86 -8.80
N PHE A 45 28.11 4.41 -9.43
CA PHE A 45 28.17 3.12 -10.13
C PHE A 45 29.10 2.17 -9.37
N GLY A 46 28.58 1.02 -8.92
CA GLY A 46 29.39 -0.02 -8.29
C GLY A 46 28.62 -0.91 -7.32
N CYS A 47 29.17 -2.08 -6.99
CA CYS A 47 28.61 -2.92 -5.94
C CYS A 47 28.78 -2.22 -4.58
N MET A 48 27.67 -2.03 -3.87
CA MET A 48 27.68 -1.63 -2.46
C MET A 48 28.54 -2.63 -1.68
N SER A 49 29.69 -2.20 -1.17
CA SER A 49 30.49 -3.03 -0.27
C SER A 49 29.74 -3.23 1.07
N ASN A 50 30.06 -4.29 1.82
CA ASN A 50 29.46 -4.56 3.15
C ASN A 50 29.77 -3.48 4.22
N SER A 51 30.38 -2.36 3.84
CA SER A 51 30.72 -1.26 4.76
C SER A 51 29.59 -0.26 4.94
N TYR A 52 28.50 -0.30 4.16
CA TYR A 52 27.34 0.58 4.36
C TYR A 52 26.38 -0.01 5.38
N LEU A 53 26.01 0.80 6.38
CA LEU A 53 25.03 0.41 7.40
C LEU A 53 23.64 0.80 6.93
N GLU A 54 22.71 -0.15 6.95
CA GLU A 54 21.29 0.10 6.74
C GLU A 54 20.76 0.97 7.88
N ILE A 55 20.03 2.03 7.51
CA ILE A 55 19.35 2.87 8.47
C ILE A 55 17.98 2.24 8.66
N ALA A 56 17.62 1.95 9.92
CA ALA A 56 16.29 1.48 10.27
C ALA A 56 15.25 2.41 9.62
N GLN A 57 14.51 1.85 8.67
CA GLN A 57 13.36 2.55 8.08
C GLN A 57 12.26 2.56 9.13
N PRO A 58 11.42 3.62 9.19
CA PRO A 58 10.23 3.58 10.02
C PRO A 58 9.42 2.33 9.66
N GLU A 59 8.81 1.70 10.68
CA GLU A 59 7.99 0.52 10.45
C GLU A 59 6.87 0.84 9.44
N PRO A 60 6.50 -0.12 8.57
CA PRO A 60 5.42 0.07 7.63
C PRO A 60 4.14 0.48 8.37
N TRP A 61 3.43 1.45 7.82
CA TRP A 61 2.16 1.89 8.39
C TRP A 61 1.16 0.73 8.41
N THR A 62 0.67 0.40 9.60
CA THR A 62 -0.21 -0.76 9.86
C THR A 62 -1.66 -0.54 9.45
N GLY A 63 -2.01 0.67 9.00
CA GLY A 63 -3.38 1.08 8.74
C GLY A 63 -4.02 1.90 9.86
N GLU A 64 -3.34 2.05 11.00
CA GLU A 64 -3.83 2.85 12.13
C GLU A 64 -3.40 4.31 12.02
N GLY A 65 -4.35 5.24 12.15
CA GLY A 65 -4.09 6.68 12.01
C GLY A 65 -3.88 7.12 10.56
N LEU A 66 -3.28 8.30 10.37
CA LEU A 66 -2.96 8.78 9.01
C LEU A 66 -1.71 8.08 8.46
N PRO A 67 -1.73 7.64 7.19
CA PRO A 67 -0.53 7.15 6.52
C PRO A 67 0.54 8.24 6.46
N PRO A 68 1.84 7.95 6.63
CA PRO A 68 2.90 8.96 6.51
C PRO A 68 2.95 9.66 5.14
N VAL A 69 3.39 10.91 5.10
CA VAL A 69 3.66 11.60 3.83
C VAL A 69 4.72 10.83 3.03
N GLY A 70 4.49 10.67 1.73
CA GLY A 70 5.29 9.85 0.82
C GLY A 70 4.88 8.37 0.79
N MET A 71 3.99 7.92 1.67
CA MET A 71 3.49 6.54 1.67
C MET A 71 2.55 6.31 0.49
N VAL A 72 2.73 5.17 -0.19
CA VAL A 72 1.75 4.62 -1.14
C VAL A 72 0.74 3.77 -0.38
N CYS A 73 -0.55 4.08 -0.51
CA CYS A 73 -1.64 3.39 0.18
C CYS A 73 -2.88 3.34 -0.71
N GLU A 74 -3.91 2.61 -0.30
CA GLU A 74 -5.24 2.79 -0.89
C GLU A 74 -5.97 3.92 -0.16
N ALA A 75 -6.44 4.92 -0.90
CA ALA A 75 -7.27 6.00 -0.40
C ALA A 75 -8.66 5.94 -1.04
N MET A 76 -9.69 6.27 -0.26
CA MET A 76 -11.03 6.45 -0.81
C MET A 76 -11.10 7.81 -1.50
N LEU A 77 -11.30 7.84 -2.82
CA LEU A 77 -11.31 9.08 -3.59
C LEU A 77 -12.73 9.49 -3.99
N PRO A 78 -13.26 10.62 -3.48
CA PRO A 78 -14.55 11.15 -3.93
C PRO A 78 -14.59 11.44 -5.43
N SER A 79 -13.45 11.87 -6.00
CA SER A 79 -13.29 12.12 -7.44
C SER A 79 -13.42 10.86 -8.30
N MET A 80 -13.33 9.67 -7.69
CA MET A 80 -13.55 8.38 -8.35
C MET A 80 -14.84 7.72 -7.87
N ASN A 81 -15.88 8.51 -7.60
CA ASN A 81 -17.17 8.02 -7.12
C ASN A 81 -17.06 7.17 -5.84
N HIS A 82 -16.23 7.63 -4.89
CA HIS A 82 -15.96 6.93 -3.64
C HIS A 82 -15.43 5.51 -3.85
N GLN A 83 -14.48 5.37 -4.77
CA GLN A 83 -13.74 4.12 -4.97
C GLN A 83 -12.39 4.20 -4.28
N TRP A 84 -11.95 3.04 -3.77
CA TRP A 84 -10.58 2.86 -3.31
C TRP A 84 -9.64 2.85 -4.52
N ALA A 85 -8.59 3.65 -4.44
CA ALA A 85 -7.55 3.68 -5.45
C ALA A 85 -6.18 3.86 -4.81
N GLU A 86 -5.15 3.35 -5.48
CA GLU A 86 -3.78 3.57 -5.06
C GLU A 86 -3.43 5.06 -5.17
N ALA A 87 -2.88 5.61 -4.10
CA ALA A 87 -2.51 7.00 -4.02
C ALA A 87 -1.30 7.21 -3.11
N VAL A 88 -0.55 8.27 -3.40
CA VAL A 88 0.57 8.73 -2.59
C VAL A 88 0.11 9.86 -1.70
N VAL A 89 0.37 9.75 -0.40
CA VAL A 89 0.13 10.83 0.55
C VAL A 89 1.12 11.96 0.30
N VAL A 90 0.63 13.16 0.04
CA VAL A 90 1.52 14.31 -0.23
C VAL A 90 1.53 15.31 0.92
N TRP A 91 0.48 15.34 1.74
CA TRP A 91 0.39 16.32 2.82
C TRP A 91 -0.70 15.99 3.85
N HIS A 92 -0.46 16.35 5.11
CA HIS A 92 -1.42 16.30 6.21
C HIS A 92 -1.87 17.69 6.59
N HIS A 93 -3.17 17.89 6.78
CA HIS A 93 -3.67 19.19 7.22
C HIS A 93 -3.39 19.39 8.71
N PRO A 94 -2.69 20.48 9.11
CA PRO A 94 -2.29 20.69 10.49
C PRO A 94 -3.49 20.90 11.44
N GLU A 95 -4.62 21.38 10.92
CA GLU A 95 -5.84 21.69 11.71
C GLU A 95 -7.03 20.77 11.41
N HIS A 96 -6.90 19.83 10.48
CA HIS A 96 -7.96 18.88 10.13
C HIS A 96 -7.45 17.47 10.40
N GLU A 97 -7.67 17.03 11.63
CA GLU A 97 -7.29 15.69 12.07
C GLU A 97 -7.98 14.63 11.20
N GLY A 98 -7.22 13.61 10.80
CA GLY A 98 -7.74 12.46 10.06
C GLY A 98 -7.98 12.68 8.56
N SER A 99 -7.49 13.78 7.96
CA SER A 99 -7.54 13.96 6.50
C SER A 99 -6.17 14.28 5.89
N ALA A 100 -5.93 13.77 4.69
CA ALA A 100 -4.72 14.01 3.93
C ALA A 100 -5.01 14.36 2.47
N VAL A 101 -4.13 15.16 1.88
CA VAL A 101 -4.07 15.35 0.43
C VAL A 101 -3.29 14.17 -0.14
N VAL A 102 -3.85 13.57 -1.20
CA VAL A 102 -3.21 12.49 -1.93
C VAL A 102 -3.16 12.77 -3.42
N VAL A 103 -2.19 12.15 -4.08
CA VAL A 103 -2.07 12.10 -5.54
C VAL A 103 -2.31 10.67 -5.98
N HIS A 104 -3.31 10.43 -6.82
CA HIS A 104 -3.55 9.13 -7.43
C HIS A 104 -2.30 8.67 -8.19
N SER A 105 -1.90 7.41 -8.08
CA SER A 105 -0.62 6.92 -8.64
C SER A 105 -0.54 7.02 -10.18
N GLY A 106 -1.69 7.12 -10.86
CA GLY A 106 -1.76 7.52 -12.28
C GLY A 106 -1.40 8.97 -12.60
N GLY A 107 -0.97 9.77 -11.61
CA GLY A 107 -0.27 11.05 -11.78
C GLY A 107 -1.13 12.27 -12.16
N ARG A 108 -2.45 12.15 -12.22
CA ARG A 108 -3.33 13.22 -12.75
C ARG A 108 -4.41 13.73 -11.80
N LEU A 109 -4.67 13.04 -10.69
CA LEU A 109 -5.76 13.38 -9.77
C LEU A 109 -5.20 13.64 -8.38
N THR A 110 -5.39 14.87 -7.90
CA THR A 110 -5.13 15.25 -6.52
C THR A 110 -6.46 15.35 -5.79
N GLY A 111 -6.58 14.74 -4.62
CA GLY A 111 -7.81 14.73 -3.85
C GLY A 111 -7.56 14.80 -2.35
N TRP A 112 -8.59 15.22 -1.62
CA TRP A 112 -8.67 15.01 -0.18
C TRP A 112 -9.28 13.64 0.09
N SER A 113 -8.69 12.93 1.05
CA SER A 113 -9.28 11.73 1.60
C SER A 113 -9.15 11.73 3.13
N SER A 114 -10.10 11.08 3.78
CA SER A 114 -10.12 10.82 5.22
C SER A 114 -10.21 9.31 5.52
N ALA A 115 -10.16 8.47 4.49
CA ALA A 115 -10.24 7.03 4.61
C ALA A 115 -9.08 6.39 3.84
N PHE A 116 -8.23 5.71 4.59
CA PHE A 116 -6.99 5.11 4.11
C PHE A 116 -6.90 3.68 4.58
N ARG A 117 -6.19 2.85 3.81
CA ARG A 117 -5.74 1.54 4.26
C ARG A 117 -4.44 1.15 3.57
N PRO A 118 -3.65 0.24 4.15
CA PRO A 118 -2.49 -0.34 3.47
C PRO A 118 -2.92 -0.99 2.15
N ILE A 119 -1.98 -1.08 1.19
CA ILE A 119 -2.23 -1.81 -0.06
C ILE A 119 -2.50 -3.27 0.28
N ARG A 120 -3.67 -3.76 -0.14
CA ARG A 120 -4.06 -5.15 0.05
C ARG A 120 -3.22 -6.08 -0.83
N THR A 121 -2.85 -7.24 -0.30
CA THR A 121 -2.22 -8.29 -1.10
C THR A 121 -3.25 -8.98 -2.01
N PRO A 122 -2.83 -9.61 -3.12
CA PRO A 122 -3.74 -10.40 -3.96
C PRO A 122 -4.52 -11.46 -3.16
N GLU A 123 -3.90 -12.06 -2.16
CA GLU A 123 -4.52 -13.05 -1.29
C GLU A 123 -5.60 -12.44 -0.40
N GLN A 124 -5.39 -11.23 0.13
CA GLN A 124 -6.40 -10.50 0.90
C GLN A 124 -7.59 -10.12 0.03
N ILE A 125 -7.34 -9.64 -1.20
CA ILE A 125 -8.40 -9.33 -2.17
C ILE A 125 -9.21 -10.59 -2.49
N ALA A 126 -8.54 -11.69 -2.81
CA ALA A 126 -9.20 -12.96 -3.10
C ALA A 126 -10.00 -13.49 -1.89
N ALA A 127 -9.49 -13.30 -0.67
CA ALA A 127 -10.20 -13.68 0.55
C ALA A 127 -11.47 -12.84 0.76
N GLU A 128 -11.38 -11.52 0.60
CA GLU A 128 -12.53 -10.60 0.67
C GLU A 128 -13.58 -10.92 -0.40
N GLU A 129 -13.17 -11.18 -1.65
CA GLU A 129 -14.08 -11.58 -2.73
C GLU A 129 -14.77 -12.91 -2.44
N ARG A 130 -14.02 -13.88 -1.90
CA ARG A 130 -14.58 -15.16 -1.46
C ARG A 130 -15.58 -14.95 -0.32
N GLU A 131 -15.26 -14.13 0.66
CA GLU A 131 -16.16 -13.84 1.79
C GLU A 131 -17.44 -13.17 1.31
N LYS A 132 -17.35 -12.18 0.42
CA LYS A 132 -18.50 -11.53 -0.21
C LYS A 132 -19.38 -12.53 -0.98
N ALA A 133 -18.77 -13.40 -1.77
CA ALA A 133 -19.49 -14.45 -2.51
C ALA A 133 -20.23 -15.40 -1.54
N VAL A 134 -19.58 -15.82 -0.46
CA VAL A 134 -20.20 -16.66 0.58
C VAL A 134 -21.36 -15.93 1.27
N PHE A 135 -21.19 -14.64 1.58
CA PHE A 135 -22.22 -13.82 2.20
C PHE A 135 -23.47 -13.67 1.31
N GLU A 136 -23.28 -13.46 0.01
CA GLU A 136 -24.37 -13.42 -0.97
C GLU A 136 -25.09 -14.77 -1.09
N ILE A 137 -24.35 -15.88 -1.15
CA ILE A 137 -24.93 -17.23 -1.12
C ILE A 137 -25.74 -17.43 0.17
N ALA A 138 -25.21 -17.03 1.32
CA ALA A 138 -25.91 -17.14 2.60
C ALA A 138 -27.23 -16.36 2.61
N HIS A 139 -27.26 -15.16 2.04
CA HIS A 139 -28.49 -14.37 1.89
C HIS A 139 -29.54 -15.09 1.05
N ILE A 140 -29.14 -15.64 -0.11
CA ILE A 140 -30.04 -16.43 -0.97
C ILE A 140 -30.65 -17.61 -0.19
N LEU A 141 -29.86 -18.29 0.63
CA LEU A 141 -30.34 -19.42 1.43
C LEU A 141 -31.30 -18.98 2.53
N ILE A 142 -30.99 -17.89 3.24
CA ILE A 142 -31.81 -17.37 4.35
C ILE A 142 -33.17 -16.87 3.85
N ASP A 143 -33.19 -16.10 2.76
CA ASP A 143 -34.42 -15.55 2.17
C ASP A 143 -35.38 -16.66 1.72
N ASN A 144 -34.85 -17.85 1.46
CA ASN A 144 -35.59 -19.01 0.96
C ASN A 144 -35.64 -20.16 1.95
N ARG A 145 -35.47 -19.88 3.25
CA ARG A 145 -35.52 -20.87 4.34
C ARG A 145 -36.81 -21.70 4.41
N HIS A 146 -37.90 -21.22 3.79
CA HIS A 146 -39.18 -21.92 3.73
C HIS A 146 -39.28 -22.89 2.53
N ASP A 147 -38.35 -22.80 1.59
CA ASP A 147 -38.18 -23.71 0.46
C ASP A 147 -37.35 -24.90 0.94
N SER A 148 -38.03 -25.96 1.39
CA SER A 148 -37.41 -27.12 2.06
C SER A 148 -36.72 -28.09 1.09
N ALA A 149 -36.62 -27.76 -0.20
CA ALA A 149 -35.97 -28.59 -1.20
C ALA A 149 -34.58 -28.02 -1.51
N GLU A 150 -33.54 -28.76 -1.13
CA GLU A 150 -32.13 -28.41 -1.38
C GLU A 150 -31.87 -28.19 -2.88
N TYR A 151 -32.62 -28.89 -3.73
CA TYR A 151 -32.58 -28.72 -5.19
C TYR A 151 -33.03 -27.32 -5.64
N HIS A 152 -34.09 -26.74 -5.06
CA HIS A 152 -34.54 -25.38 -5.39
C HIS A 152 -33.54 -24.33 -4.91
N GLN A 153 -32.95 -24.54 -3.74
CA GLN A 153 -31.91 -23.66 -3.22
C GLN A 153 -30.66 -23.67 -4.12
N ALA A 154 -30.23 -24.85 -4.58
CA ALA A 154 -29.14 -24.98 -5.55
C ALA A 154 -29.47 -24.30 -6.89
N GLY A 155 -30.71 -24.41 -7.36
CA GLY A 155 -31.20 -23.70 -8.55
C GLY A 155 -31.05 -22.18 -8.41
N ARG A 156 -31.46 -21.61 -7.27
CA ARG A 156 -31.36 -20.15 -7.02
C ARG A 156 -29.93 -19.65 -6.95
N ILE A 157 -29.03 -20.43 -6.34
CA ILE A 157 -27.59 -20.12 -6.35
C ILE A 157 -27.06 -20.12 -7.80
N TYR A 158 -27.48 -21.08 -8.61
CA TYR A 158 -27.11 -21.13 -10.02
C TYR A 158 -27.70 -19.95 -10.82
N ASP A 159 -28.97 -19.59 -10.59
CA ASP A 159 -29.64 -18.47 -11.26
C ASP A 159 -29.03 -17.11 -10.88
N ALA A 160 -28.49 -16.99 -9.65
CA ALA A 160 -27.71 -15.84 -9.21
C ALA A 160 -26.31 -15.74 -9.85
N GLY A 161 -25.93 -16.71 -10.70
CA GLY A 161 -24.69 -16.66 -11.48
C GLY A 161 -23.49 -17.37 -10.84
N PHE A 162 -23.64 -17.99 -9.67
CA PHE A 162 -22.55 -18.75 -9.06
C PHE A 162 -22.26 -20.02 -9.87
N ARG A 163 -20.97 -20.28 -10.13
CA ARG A 163 -20.49 -21.42 -10.91
C ARG A 163 -19.34 -22.12 -10.19
N LYS A 164 -19.18 -23.41 -10.47
CA LYS A 164 -18.00 -24.16 -10.01
C LYS A 164 -16.76 -23.58 -10.67
N GLN A 165 -15.79 -23.15 -9.88
CA GLN A 165 -14.47 -22.84 -10.42
C GLN A 165 -13.77 -24.13 -10.84
N PRO A 166 -13.19 -24.20 -12.05
CA PRO A 166 -12.34 -25.31 -12.43
C PRO A 166 -11.12 -25.35 -11.50
N SER A 167 -10.71 -26.55 -11.08
CA SER A 167 -9.43 -26.70 -10.39
C SER A 167 -8.28 -26.30 -11.33
N PRO A 168 -7.22 -25.65 -10.82
CA PRO A 168 -6.04 -25.32 -11.61
C PRO A 168 -5.39 -26.56 -12.26
#